data_AF-A0A382A981-F1
#
_entry.id   AF-A0A382A981-F1
#
_cell.length_a   1.000
_cell.length_b   1.000
_cell.length_c   1.000
_cell.angle_alpha   90.00
_cell.angle_beta   90.00
_cell.angle_gamma   90.00
#
_symmetry.space_group_name_H-M   'P 1'
#
loop_
_entity.id
_entity.type
_entity.pdbx_description
1 polymer ?
#
loop_
_entity_poly.entity_id
_entity_poly.type
_entity_poly.pdbx_seq_one_letter_code
_entity_poly.pdbx_strand_id
1 'polypeptide(L)'
;MAATNSGRLSVYRGFQISSDDETRRRVIEHLMCFSRADLHSALASTQNTPETYFADELRALEGMMDDGLVSIDDSNVIEVSPSGRFLIRSICRVFDVYATPANEARYSWLI
;
A
#
# COMPACT_ATOMS: atom_id res chain seq x y z
N MET A 1 2.23 -12.65 -47.65
CA MET A 1 0.95 -12.19 -47.05
C MET A 1 0.95 -12.66 -45.59
N ALA A 2 1.03 -11.68 -44.66
CA ALA A 2 0.85 -11.73 -43.19
C ALA A 2 1.68 -12.76 -42.37
N ALA A 3 2.73 -12.45 -41.60
CA ALA A 3 3.01 -11.46 -40.52
C ALA A 3 2.83 -12.01 -39.08
N THR A 4 3.98 -12.16 -38.39
CA THR A 4 4.24 -12.08 -36.93
C THR A 4 3.80 -13.25 -36.03
N ASN A 5 4.67 -14.18 -35.62
CA ASN A 5 5.79 -14.14 -34.64
C ASN A 5 5.40 -14.16 -33.15
N SER A 6 6.02 -15.12 -32.46
CA SER A 6 6.52 -15.13 -31.07
C SER A 6 5.61 -15.38 -29.85
N GLY A 7 5.83 -16.58 -29.29
CA GLY A 7 6.05 -16.89 -27.87
C GLY A 7 5.60 -15.89 -26.81
N ARG A 8 4.54 -16.24 -26.09
CA ARG A 8 4.26 -15.68 -24.75
C ARG A 8 4.83 -16.60 -23.68
N LEU A 9 6.16 -16.75 -23.68
CA LEU A 9 6.88 -16.74 -22.41
C LEU A 9 6.43 -15.45 -21.74
N SER A 10 5.68 -15.54 -20.64
CA SER A 10 5.34 -14.35 -19.85
C SER A 10 6.66 -13.79 -19.36
N VAL A 11 7.14 -12.80 -20.12
CA VAL A 11 8.45 -12.22 -20.00
C VAL A 11 8.62 -11.76 -18.56
N TYR A 12 9.59 -12.40 -17.93
CA TYR A 12 10.42 -11.94 -16.83
C TYR A 12 10.90 -10.50 -17.15
N ARG A 13 10.01 -9.51 -17.09
CA ARG A 13 10.38 -8.10 -17.12
C ARG A 13 10.87 -7.83 -15.71
N GLY A 14 12.19 -7.61 -15.59
CA GLY A 14 12.84 -7.30 -14.33
C GLY A 14 11.96 -6.35 -13.52
N PHE A 15 11.67 -6.77 -12.30
CA PHE A 15 10.85 -6.05 -11.33
C PHE A 15 11.57 -4.71 -11.04
N GLN A 16 11.40 -3.72 -11.91
CA GLN A 16 11.59 -2.33 -11.52
C GLN A 16 10.50 -2.11 -10.48
N ILE A 17 10.85 -2.33 -9.21
CA ILE A 17 10.11 -1.81 -8.07
C ILE A 17 9.72 -0.39 -8.48
N SER A 18 8.43 -0.15 -8.68
CA SER A 18 7.97 1.20 -8.93
C SER A 18 8.33 2.01 -7.69
N SER A 19 8.75 3.26 -7.85
CA SER A 19 9.04 4.10 -6.68
C SER A 19 7.83 4.21 -5.74
N ASP A 20 6.62 3.99 -6.27
CA ASP A 20 5.39 3.80 -5.50
C ASP A 20 5.41 2.53 -4.63
N ASP A 21 5.71 1.36 -5.20
CA ASP A 21 5.78 0.09 -4.47
C ASP A 21 6.76 0.16 -3.30
N GLU A 22 7.93 0.76 -3.52
CA GLU A 22 8.94 0.94 -2.48
C GLU A 22 8.43 1.86 -1.35
N THR A 23 7.83 2.98 -1.71
CA THR A 23 7.28 3.95 -0.76
C THR A 23 6.22 3.28 0.11
N ARG A 24 5.25 2.60 -0.51
CA ARG A 24 4.14 1.92 0.20
C ARG A 24 4.65 0.77 1.06
N ARG A 25 5.60 -0.02 0.54
CA ARG A 25 6.23 -1.11 1.30
C ARG A 25 6.92 -0.60 2.56
N ARG A 26 7.65 0.53 2.49
CA ARG A 26 8.30 1.13 3.67
C ARG A 26 7.29 1.54 4.72
N VAL A 27 6.19 2.19 4.33
CA VAL A 27 5.12 2.57 5.26
C VAL A 27 4.55 1.32 5.94
N ILE A 28 4.20 0.29 5.18
CA ILE A 28 3.64 -0.96 5.70
C ILE A 28 4.63 -1.65 6.65
N GLU A 29 5.90 -1.76 6.28
CA GLU A 29 6.94 -2.38 7.10
C GLU A 29 7.11 -1.65 8.42
N HIS A 30 7.16 -0.32 8.38
CA HIS A 30 7.28 0.51 9.58
C HIS A 30 6.05 0.37 10.49
N LEU A 31 4.83 0.38 9.94
CA LEU A 31 3.61 0.15 10.71
C LEU A 31 3.59 -1.24 11.35
N MET A 32 4.00 -2.28 10.62
CA MET A 32 4.04 -3.65 11.14
C MET A 32 5.07 -3.85 12.25
N CYS A 33 6.27 -3.30 12.09
CA CYS A 33 7.38 -3.49 13.03
C CYS A 33 7.30 -2.57 14.26
N PHE A 34 6.90 -1.31 14.05
CA PHE A 34 7.00 -0.27 15.07
C PHE A 34 5.65 0.30 15.49
N SER A 35 4.54 -0.10 14.85
CA SER A 35 3.23 0.54 15.04
C SER A 35 3.28 2.05 14.79
N ARG A 36 4.24 2.49 13.96
CA ARG A 36 4.52 3.89 13.67
C ARG A 36 5.15 4.00 12.29
N ALA A 37 4.72 4.98 11.48
CA ALA A 37 5.33 5.25 10.19
C ALA A 37 5.37 6.76 9.91
N ASP A 38 6.50 7.22 9.36
CA ASP A 38 6.70 8.59 8.92
C ASP A 38 6.48 8.65 7.41
N LEU A 39 5.42 9.33 6.97
CA LEU A 39 5.06 9.43 5.56
C LEU A 39 6.02 10.33 4.77
N HIS A 40 6.60 11.37 5.40
CA HIS A 40 7.61 12.20 4.75
C HIS A 40 8.88 11.41 4.46
N SER A 41 9.33 10.62 5.43
CA SER A 41 10.50 9.75 5.27
C SER A 41 10.28 8.71 4.17
N ALA A 42 9.08 8.13 4.10
CA ALA A 42 8.73 7.19 3.04
C ALA A 42 8.77 7.84 1.65
N LEU A 43 8.32 9.10 1.53
CA LEU A 43 8.27 9.86 0.28
C LEU A 43 9.54 10.64 -0.05
N ALA A 44 10.61 10.52 0.75
CA ALA A 44 11.82 11.34 0.60
C ALA A 44 12.51 11.20 -0.78
N SER A 45 12.32 10.07 -1.47
CA SER A 45 12.82 9.85 -2.84
C SER A 45 11.89 10.36 -3.95
N THR A 46 10.76 10.96 -3.58
CA THR A 46 9.74 11.46 -4.50
C THR A 46 9.60 12.99 -4.36
N GLN A 47 8.98 13.64 -5.34
CA GLN A 47 8.67 15.08 -5.28
C GLN A 47 7.26 15.33 -4.73
N ASN A 48 6.61 14.32 -4.16
CA ASN A 48 5.24 14.40 -3.67
C ASN A 48 5.21 14.73 -2.18
N THR A 49 4.13 15.38 -1.73
CA THR A 49 3.87 15.59 -0.30
C THR A 49 2.93 14.49 0.21
N PRO A 50 3.04 14.06 1.49
CA PRO A 50 2.16 13.04 2.07
C PRO A 50 0.67 13.32 1.90
N GLU A 51 0.26 14.58 2.08
CA GLU A 51 -1.14 14.99 2.05
C GLU A 51 -1.75 14.86 0.66
N THR A 52 -0.93 15.03 -0.38
CA THR A 52 -1.37 14.90 -1.77
C THR A 52 -1.25 13.45 -2.24
N TYR A 53 -0.16 12.78 -1.89
CA TYR A 53 0.14 11.42 -2.34
C TYR A 53 -0.75 10.37 -1.69
N PHE A 54 -0.98 10.49 -0.38
CA PHE A 54 -1.78 9.57 0.42
C PHE A 54 -3.18 10.13 0.72
N ALA A 55 -3.69 11.06 -0.09
CA ALA A 55 -4.96 11.74 0.20
C ALA A 55 -6.14 10.77 0.39
N ASP A 56 -6.20 9.70 -0.42
CA ASP A 56 -7.26 8.69 -0.34
C ASP A 56 -7.07 7.77 0.87
N GLU A 57 -5.84 7.42 1.18
CA GLU A 57 -5.45 6.58 2.32
C GLU A 57 -5.69 7.30 3.64
N LEU A 58 -5.32 8.58 3.73
CA LEU A 58 -5.59 9.42 4.89
C LEU A 58 -7.09 9.56 5.13
N ARG A 59 -7.89 9.77 4.08
CA ARG A 59 -9.37 9.74 4.19
C ARG A 59 -9.90 8.39 4.68
N ALA A 60 -9.36 7.28 4.18
CA ALA A 60 -9.76 5.96 4.64
C ALA A 60 -9.37 5.68 6.10
N LEU A 61 -8.32 6.34 6.61
CA LEU A 61 -7.92 6.28 8.01
C LEU A 61 -8.76 7.14 8.94
N GLU A 62 -9.46 8.18 8.46
CA GLU A 62 -10.27 9.07 9.31
C GLU A 62 -11.26 8.30 10.20
N GLY A 63 -11.93 7.27 9.67
CA GLY A 63 -12.82 6.43 10.47
C GLY A 63 -12.08 5.65 11.56
N MET A 64 -10.88 5.16 11.28
CA MET A 64 -10.03 4.48 12.28
C MET A 64 -9.44 5.46 13.31
N MET A 65 -9.29 6.73 12.94
CA MET A 65 -8.87 7.80 13.85
C MET A 65 -9.99 8.17 14.81
N ASP A 66 -11.23 8.26 14.32
CA ASP A 66 -12.42 8.49 15.15
C ASP A 66 -12.62 7.35 16.18
N ASP A 67 -12.37 6.11 15.76
CA ASP A 67 -12.37 4.93 16.64
C ASP A 67 -11.16 4.87 17.61
N GLY A 68 -10.21 5.81 17.54
CA GLY A 68 -9.01 5.86 18.39
C GLY A 68 -8.00 4.73 18.13
N LEU A 69 -8.05 4.12 16.94
CA LEU A 69 -7.17 3.02 16.54
C LEU A 69 -5.85 3.54 15.98
N VAL A 70 -5.88 4.70 15.33
CA VAL A 70 -4.71 5.35 14.75
C VAL A 70 -4.76 6.85 15.03
N SER A 71 -3.61 7.49 15.07
CA SER A 71 -3.47 8.94 15.17
C SER A 71 -2.40 9.40 14.19
N ILE A 72 -2.56 10.63 13.68
CA ILE A 72 -1.61 11.25 12.78
C ILE A 72 -1.25 12.61 13.38
N ASP A 73 0.04 12.89 13.50
CA ASP A 73 0.52 14.19 14.00
C ASP A 73 0.67 15.22 12.88
N ASP A 74 0.93 16.49 13.26
CA ASP A 74 1.17 17.59 12.32
C ASP A 74 2.41 17.39 11.42
N SER A 75 3.26 16.41 11.76
CA SER A 75 4.45 16.02 10.97
C SER A 75 4.17 14.83 10.04
N ASN A 76 2.89 14.48 9.82
CA ASN A 76 2.46 13.33 9.00
C ASN A 76 3.04 11.99 9.48
N VAL A 77 3.27 11.86 10.79
CA VAL A 77 3.65 10.59 11.42
C VAL A 77 2.40 9.88 11.90
N ILE A 78 2.21 8.66 11.39
CA ILE A 78 1.15 7.76 11.81
C ILE A 78 1.62 7.01 13.05
N GLU A 79 0.81 7.00 14.10
CA GLU A 79 0.98 6.17 15.29
C GLU A 79 -0.26 5.32 15.53
N VAL A 80 -0.08 4.01 15.66
CA VAL A 80 -1.15 3.05 15.92
C VAL A 80 -1.28 2.84 17.41
N SER A 81 -2.49 3.03 17.94
CA SER A 81 -2.78 2.86 19.35
C SER A 81 -2.66 1.39 19.77
N PRO A 82 -2.52 1.09 21.08
CA PRO A 82 -2.47 -0.30 21.56
C PRO A 82 -3.68 -1.14 21.09
N SER A 83 -4.87 -0.52 21.01
CA SER A 83 -6.09 -1.16 20.49
C SER A 83 -6.03 -1.36 18.97
N GLY A 84 -5.49 -0.37 18.23
CA GLY A 84 -5.28 -0.47 16.79
C GLY A 84 -4.30 -1.55 16.37
N ARG A 85 -3.36 -1.96 17.24
CA ARG A 85 -2.40 -3.04 16.94
C ARG A 85 -3.07 -4.37 16.61
N PHE A 86 -4.22 -4.67 17.20
CA PHE A 86 -4.99 -5.88 16.86
C PHE A 86 -5.52 -5.84 15.42
N LEU A 87 -5.69 -4.64 14.87
CA LEU A 87 -6.19 -4.37 13.52
C LEU A 87 -5.09 -3.86 12.58
N ILE A 88 -3.81 -4.01 12.95
CA ILE A 88 -2.68 -3.48 12.18
C ILE A 88 -2.67 -3.95 10.73
N ARG A 89 -3.11 -5.18 10.46
CA ARG A 89 -3.22 -5.71 9.09
C ARG A 89 -4.28 -4.98 8.26
N SER A 90 -5.38 -4.56 8.88
CA SER A 90 -6.43 -3.77 8.24
C SER A 90 -5.94 -2.35 7.97
N ILE A 91 -5.20 -1.75 8.91
CA ILE A 91 -4.57 -0.43 8.75
C ILE A 91 -3.56 -0.47 7.60
N CYS A 92 -2.65 -1.45 7.59
CA CYS A 92 -1.66 -1.61 6.52
C CYS A 92 -2.29 -1.84 5.14
N ARG A 93 -3.48 -2.46 5.08
CA ARG A 93 -4.19 -2.68 3.81
C ARG A 93 -4.62 -1.38 3.15
N VAL A 94 -4.86 -0.32 3.90
CA VAL A 94 -5.14 1.01 3.36
C VAL A 94 -3.97 1.49 2.49
N PHE A 95 -2.74 1.16 2.89
CA PHE A 95 -1.53 1.51 2.16
C PHE A 95 -1.13 0.48 1.09
N ASP A 96 -1.84 -0.63 0.94
CA ASP A 96 -1.52 -1.67 -0.04
C ASP A 96 -2.48 -1.61 -1.25
N VAL A 97 -2.13 -0.79 -2.25
CA VAL A 97 -2.92 -0.65 -3.51
C VAL A 97 -2.91 -1.93 -4.35
N TYR A 98 -1.94 -2.82 -4.13
CA TYR A 98 -1.83 -4.10 -4.81
C TYR A 98 -2.42 -5.27 -4.03
N ALA A 99 -3.02 -5.01 -2.87
CA ALA A 99 -3.95 -5.93 -2.22
C ALA A 99 -5.23 -6.01 -3.06
N THR A 100 -5.10 -6.52 -4.28
CA THR A 100 -6.18 -7.09 -5.08
C THR A 100 -7.06 -7.87 -4.09
N PRO A 101 -8.37 -7.64 -4.03
CA PRO A 101 -9.25 -8.49 -3.23
C PRO A 101 -8.90 -9.92 -3.61
N ALA A 102 -8.54 -10.72 -2.60
CA ALA A 102 -8.05 -12.08 -2.77
C ALA A 102 -8.83 -12.70 -3.91
N ASN A 103 -8.12 -12.91 -5.02
CA ASN A 103 -8.66 -13.39 -6.28
C ASN A 103 -9.73 -14.41 -5.94
N GLU A 104 -10.99 -14.01 -6.10
CA GLU A 104 -12.09 -14.94 -6.24
C GLU A 104 -11.55 -15.93 -7.26
N ALA A 105 -11.19 -17.12 -6.78
CA ALA A 105 -10.70 -18.18 -7.62
C ALA A 105 -11.87 -18.46 -8.56
N ARG A 106 -11.90 -17.73 -9.68
CA ARG A 106 -12.76 -18.02 -10.81
C ARG A 106 -12.19 -19.30 -11.38
N TYR A 107 -12.64 -20.39 -10.76
CA TYR A 107 -12.50 -21.74 -11.25
C TYR A 107 -12.76 -21.69 -12.76
N SER A 108 -11.75 -22.14 -13.50
CA SER A 108 -11.67 -22.14 -14.95
C SER A 108 -13.03 -22.33 -15.60
N TRP A 109 -13.38 -21.41 -16.48
CA TRP A 109 -14.36 -21.69 -17.50
C TRP A 109 -13.71 -22.53 -18.59
N LEU A 110 -14.33 -23.70 -18.85
CA LEU A 110 -14.57 -24.43 -20.12
C LEU A 110 -14.38 -25.93 -19.88
N ILE A 111 -15.48 -26.68 -19.70
CA ILE A 111 -16.27 -27.39 -20.75
C ILE A 111 -15.36 -28.19 -21.70
#